data_AF-X5DGZ3-F1
#
_entry.id   AF-X5DGZ3-F1
#
_cell.length_a   1.000
_cell.length_b   1.000
_cell.length_c   1.000
_cell.angle_alpha   90.00
_cell.angle_beta   90.00
_cell.angle_gamma   90.00
#
_symmetry.space_group_name_H-M   'P 1'
#
loop_
_entity.id
_entity.type
_entity.pdbx_description
1 polymer ?
#
loop_
_entity_poly.entity_id
_entity_poly.type
_entity_poly.pdbx_seq_one_letter_code
_entity_poly.pdbx_strand_id
1 'polypeptide(L)'
;MENIEIENSLKVIEDLLKTEKAEQARKLFEELEEQNSVRYFLLKGKIEQKYQNWGEAINAFSRVLDMEPGNTEAINNLHLIKNILNFWNPDLLNP
;
A
#
# COMPACT_ATOMS: atom_id res chain seq x y z
N MET A 1 -7.58 7.44 23.69
CA MET A 1 -7.90 8.62 22.86
C MET A 1 -7.05 8.58 21.59
N GLU A 2 -5.74 8.41 21.73
CA GLU A 2 -4.77 8.20 20.63
C GLU A 2 -5.17 7.18 19.55
N ASN A 3 -5.57 5.95 19.93
CA ASN A 3 -6.04 4.95 18.95
C ASN A 3 -7.27 5.40 18.12
N ILE A 4 -8.14 6.24 18.68
CA ILE A 4 -9.32 6.74 17.96
C ILE A 4 -8.91 7.80 16.93
N GLU A 5 -7.92 8.63 17.27
CA GLU A 5 -7.38 9.64 16.35
C GLU A 5 -6.67 8.99 15.17
N ILE A 6 -5.85 7.96 15.42
CA ILE A 6 -5.18 7.18 14.38
C ILE A 6 -6.21 6.53 13.43
N GLU A 7 -7.25 5.87 13.96
CA GLU A 7 -8.26 5.24 13.13
C GLU A 7 -9.07 6.23 12.28
N ASN A 8 -9.31 7.43 12.82
CA ASN A 8 -9.92 8.53 12.08
C ASN A 8 -8.98 9.01 10.95
N SER A 9 -7.70 9.19 11.23
CA SER A 9 -6.71 9.58 10.22
C SER A 9 -6.59 8.54 9.11
N LEU A 10 -6.53 7.24 9.44
CA LEU A 10 -6.54 6.16 8.45
C LEU A 10 -7.80 6.19 7.57
N LYS A 11 -8.96 6.56 8.12
CA LYS A 11 -10.19 6.75 7.35
C LYS A 11 -10.11 7.93 6.40
N VAL A 12 -9.59 9.07 6.85
CA VAL A 12 -9.38 10.22 5.99
C VAL A 12 -8.42 9.88 4.85
N ILE A 13 -7.31 9.21 5.14
CA ILE A 13 -6.32 8.77 4.13
C ILE A 13 -6.98 7.86 3.09
N GLU A 14 -7.78 6.90 3.53
CA GLU A 14 -8.51 5.99 2.64
C GLU A 14 -9.46 6.74 1.69
N ASP A 15 -10.20 7.73 2.21
CA ASP A 15 -11.10 8.56 1.40
C ASP A 15 -10.34 9.48 0.43
N LEU A 16 -9.17 10.01 0.84
CA LEU A 16 -8.28 10.77 -0.04
C LEU A 16 -7.75 9.91 -1.19
N LEU A 17 -7.39 8.65 -0.94
CA LEU A 17 -6.94 7.73 -1.99
C LEU A 17 -8.05 7.39 -2.99
N LYS A 18 -9.30 7.27 -2.53
CA LYS A 18 -10.49 7.04 -3.39
C LYS A 18 -10.84 8.25 -4.25
N THR A 19 -10.52 9.46 -3.78
CA THR A 19 -10.81 10.73 -4.46
C THR A 19 -9.62 11.27 -5.27
N GLU A 20 -8.67 10.40 -5.62
CA GLU A 20 -7.44 10.71 -6.38
C GLU A 20 -6.51 11.77 -5.75
N LYS A 21 -6.71 12.11 -4.48
CA LYS A 21 -5.87 13.05 -3.72
C LYS A 21 -4.67 12.35 -3.08
N ALA A 22 -3.90 11.63 -3.89
CA ALA A 22 -2.81 10.77 -3.44
C ALA A 22 -1.71 11.54 -2.66
N GLU A 23 -1.43 12.79 -3.05
CA GLU A 23 -0.43 13.62 -2.36
C GLU A 23 -0.87 14.01 -0.95
N GLN A 24 -2.13 14.38 -0.76
CA GLN A 24 -2.67 14.69 0.57
C GLN A 24 -2.72 13.44 1.44
N ALA A 25 -3.12 12.30 0.85
CA ALA A 25 -3.12 11.02 1.54
C ALA A 25 -1.72 10.65 2.04
N ARG A 26 -0.70 10.83 1.20
CA ARG A 26 0.69 10.54 1.54
C ARG A 26 1.22 11.45 2.65
N LYS A 27 1.01 12.77 2.55
CA LYS A 27 1.45 13.73 3.59
C LYS A 27 0.85 13.38 4.95
N LEU A 28 -0.46 13.12 4.98
CA LEU A 28 -1.13 12.74 6.23
C LEU A 28 -0.65 11.37 6.75
N PHE A 29 -0.34 10.43 5.85
CA PHE A 29 0.20 9.13 6.24
C PHE A 29 1.62 9.23 6.84
N GLU A 30 2.47 10.12 6.32
CA GLU A 30 3.84 10.36 6.81
C GLU A 30 3.86 10.94 8.24
N GLU A 31 2.78 11.59 8.67
CA GLU A 31 2.60 12.09 10.04
C GLU A 31 2.14 11.01 11.03
N LEU A 32 1.75 9.82 10.56
CA LEU A 32 1.32 8.73 11.42
C LEU A 32 2.50 7.90 11.91
N GLU A 33 2.48 7.57 13.20
CA GLU A 33 3.34 6.51 13.72
C GLU A 33 2.97 5.16 13.08
N GLU A 34 3.97 4.29 12.91
CA GLU A 34 3.74 2.96 12.35
C GLU A 34 2.77 2.18 13.21
N GLN A 35 1.69 1.70 12.59
CA GLN A 35 0.70 0.86 13.24
C GLN A 35 0.85 -0.57 12.77
N ASN A 36 0.90 -1.51 13.70
CA ASN A 36 0.88 -2.93 13.37
C ASN A 36 -0.56 -3.40 13.11
N SER A 37 -1.19 -2.86 12.06
CA SER A 37 -2.57 -3.18 11.66
C SER A 37 -2.65 -3.46 10.16
N VAL A 38 -3.56 -4.38 9.78
CA VAL A 38 -3.86 -4.72 8.38
C VAL A 38 -4.21 -3.46 7.59
N ARG A 39 -5.05 -2.60 8.17
CA ARG A 39 -5.52 -1.35 7.54
C ARG A 39 -4.37 -0.39 7.25
N TYR A 40 -3.45 -0.21 8.19
CA TYR A 40 -2.28 0.64 8.02
C TYR A 40 -1.41 0.16 6.86
N PHE A 41 -1.04 -1.14 6.86
CA PHE A 41 -0.20 -1.69 5.80
C PHE A 41 -0.89 -1.74 4.43
N LEU A 42 -2.21 -1.93 4.37
CA LEU A 42 -2.97 -1.81 3.13
C LEU A 42 -2.89 -0.39 2.56
N LEU A 43 -3.07 0.63 3.39
CA LEU A 43 -2.99 2.03 2.96
C LEU A 43 -1.56 2.42 2.56
N LYS A 44 -0.55 1.98 3.32
CA LYS A 44 0.87 2.13 2.95
C LYS A 44 1.13 1.55 1.56
N GLY A 45 0.74 0.29 1.33
CA GLY A 45 0.93 -0.38 0.06
C GLY A 45 0.29 0.37 -1.10
N LYS A 46 -0.96 0.85 -0.94
CA LYS A 46 -1.68 1.63 -1.95
C LYS A 46 -1.00 2.98 -2.25
N ILE A 47 -0.50 3.68 -1.23
CA ILE A 47 0.23 4.94 -1.40
C ILE A 47 1.50 4.67 -2.21
N GLU A 48 2.35 3.75 -1.75
CA GLU A 48 3.63 3.46 -2.40
C GLU A 48 3.44 2.96 -3.84
N GLN A 49 2.40 2.15 -4.08
CA GLN A 49 2.02 1.71 -5.42
C GLN A 49 1.65 2.88 -6.34
N LYS A 50 0.88 3.87 -5.86
CA LYS A 50 0.56 5.08 -6.65
C LYS A 50 1.80 5.88 -7.03
N TYR A 51 2.81 5.88 -6.18
CA TYR A 51 4.10 6.54 -6.42
C TYR A 51 5.13 5.64 -7.13
N GLN A 52 4.73 4.44 -7.56
CA GLN A 52 5.60 3.47 -8.23
C GLN A 52 6.81 3.03 -7.38
N ASN A 53 6.71 3.18 -6.06
CA ASN A 53 7.69 2.68 -5.10
C ASN A 53 7.43 1.18 -4.88
N TRP A 54 7.66 0.38 -5.93
CA TRP A 54 7.21 -1.01 -5.99
C TRP A 54 7.75 -1.89 -4.86
N GLY A 55 9.00 -1.67 -4.43
CA GLY A 55 9.60 -2.40 -3.32
C GLY A 55 8.86 -2.16 -1.99
N GLU A 56 8.60 -0.89 -1.65
CA GLU A 56 7.86 -0.52 -0.43
C GLU A 56 6.42 -1.00 -0.49
N ALA A 57 5.77 -0.91 -1.65
CA ALA A 57 4.42 -1.43 -1.85
C ALA A 57 4.36 -2.95 -1.63
N ILE A 58 5.32 -3.70 -2.18
CA ILE A 58 5.43 -5.15 -1.98
C ILE A 58 5.65 -5.49 -0.50
N ASN A 59 6.55 -4.78 0.17
CA ASN A 59 6.81 -4.98 1.59
C ASN A 59 5.54 -4.77 2.42
N ALA A 60 4.82 -3.68 2.18
CA ALA A 60 3.59 -3.36 2.90
C ALA A 60 2.48 -4.41 2.65
N PHE A 61 2.23 -4.82 1.41
CA PHE A 61 1.24 -5.85 1.14
C PHE A 61 1.65 -7.23 1.66
N SER A 62 2.95 -7.54 1.70
CA SER A 62 3.44 -8.79 2.31
C SER A 62 3.16 -8.81 3.81
N ARG A 63 3.36 -7.67 4.51
CA ARG A 63 3.00 -7.53 5.93
C ARG A 63 1.50 -7.75 6.18
N VAL A 64 0.63 -7.32 5.26
CA VAL A 64 -0.80 -7.63 5.35
C VAL A 64 -1.03 -9.14 5.29
N LEU A 65 -0.34 -9.85 4.38
CA LEU A 65 -0.49 -11.31 4.26
C LEU A 65 0.14 -12.09 5.42
N ASP A 66 1.15 -11.55 6.08
CA ASP A 66 1.68 -12.13 7.33
C ASP A 66 0.64 -12.09 8.46
N MET A 67 -0.20 -11.03 8.49
CA MET A 67 -1.27 -10.86 9.47
C MET A 67 -2.56 -11.58 9.07
N GLU A 68 -2.91 -11.51 7.79
CA GLU A 68 -4.11 -12.08 7.19
C GLU A 68 -3.76 -12.78 5.86
N PRO A 69 -3.35 -14.06 5.90
CA PRO A 69 -2.90 -14.78 4.70
C PRO A 69 -3.93 -14.86 3.56
N GLY A 70 -5.22 -14.73 3.89
CA GLY A 70 -6.34 -14.75 2.94
C GLY A 70 -6.80 -13.37 2.46
N ASN A 71 -6.06 -12.29 2.74
CA ASN A 71 -6.48 -10.95 2.36
C ASN A 71 -6.42 -10.75 0.84
N THR A 72 -7.58 -10.89 0.19
CA THR A 72 -7.71 -10.82 -1.28
C THR A 72 -7.23 -9.50 -1.86
N GLU A 73 -7.39 -8.39 -1.12
CA GLU A 73 -6.94 -7.08 -1.59
C GLU A 73 -5.40 -7.01 -1.70
N ALA A 74 -4.68 -7.46 -0.68
CA ALA A 74 -3.21 -7.51 -0.71
C ALA A 74 -2.70 -8.49 -1.79
N ILE A 75 -3.32 -9.66 -1.93
CA ILE A 75 -2.98 -10.64 -2.99
C ILE A 75 -3.11 -10.00 -4.38
N ASN A 76 -4.25 -9.34 -4.64
CA ASN A 76 -4.52 -8.72 -5.94
C ASN A 76 -3.52 -7.61 -6.27
N ASN A 77 -3.19 -6.75 -5.29
CA ASN A 77 -2.22 -5.68 -5.51
C ASN A 77 -0.81 -6.22 -5.75
N LEU A 78 -0.37 -7.25 -5.01
CA LEU A 78 0.91 -7.92 -5.27
C LEU A 78 0.97 -8.54 -6.66
N HIS A 79 -0.12 -9.20 -7.10
CA HIS A 79 -0.21 -9.76 -8.45
C HIS A 79 -0.08 -8.67 -9.52
N LEU A 80 -0.79 -7.55 -9.35
CA LEU A 80 -0.71 -6.40 -10.25
C LEU A 80 0.72 -5.84 -10.32
N ILE A 81 1.38 -5.62 -9.18
CA ILE A 81 2.75 -5.11 -9.13
C ILE A 81 3.72 -6.07 -9.83
N LYS A 82 3.61 -7.37 -9.58
CA LYS A 82 4.44 -8.39 -10.25
C LYS A 82 4.26 -8.36 -11.77
N ASN A 83 3.03 -8.23 -12.25
CA ASN A 83 2.75 -8.13 -13.68
C ASN A 83 3.35 -6.87 -14.30
N ILE A 84 3.25 -5.73 -13.61
CA ILE A 84 3.88 -4.48 -14.02
C ILE A 84 5.40 -4.70 -14.13
N LEU A 85 6.06 -5.14 -13.06
CA LEU A 85 7.51 -5.33 -13.05
C LEU A 85 8.00 -6.35 -14.09
N ASN A 86 7.27 -7.44 -14.30
CA ASN A 86 7.57 -8.41 -15.35
C ASN A 86 7.49 -7.77 -16.75
N PHE A 87 6.49 -6.92 -16.99
CA PHE A 87 6.34 -6.19 -18.26
C PHE A 87 7.48 -5.19 -18.51
N TRP A 88 8.08 -4.63 -17.45
CA TRP A 88 9.25 -3.73 -17.56
C TRP A 88 10.59 -4.47 -17.69
N ASN A 89 10.63 -5.80 -17.46
CA ASN A 89 11.82 -6.64 -17.59
C ASN A 89 11.89 -7.54 -18.85
N PRO A 90 11.35 -7.19 -20.04
CA PRO A 90 11.32 -8.09 -21.19
C PRO A 90 12.69 -8.29 -21.83
N ASP A 91 13.65 -7.38 -21.61
CA ASP A 91 14.98 -7.39 -22.23
C ASP A 91 15.96 -8.40 -21.62
N LEU A 92 15.61 -9.07 -20.52
CA LEU A 92 16.42 -10.17 -19.94
C LEU A 92 16.26 -11.51 -20.70
N LEU A 93 15.38 -11.57 -21.71
CA LEU A 93 15.08 -12.77 -22.50
C LEU A 93 15.50 -12.66 -23.98
N ASN A 94 16.41 -11.75 -24.32
CA ASN A 94 17.03 -11.76 -25.65
C ASN A 94 18.41 -12.44 -25.55
N PRO A 95 18.51 -13.78 -25.78
CA PRO A 95 19.77 -14.51 -25.82
C PRO A 95 20.68 -14.07 -26.98
#